data_AF-A0A2P8WCI0-F1
#
_entry.id   AF-A0A2P8WCI0-F1
#
_cell.length_a   1.000
_cell.length_b   1.000
_cell.length_c   1.000
_cell.angle_alpha   90.00
_cell.angle_beta   90.00
_cell.angle_gamma   90.00
#
_symmetry.space_group_name_H-M   'P 1'
#
loop_
_entity.id
_entity.type
_entity.pdbx_description
1 polymer ?
#
loop_
_entity_poly.entity_id
_entity_poly.type
_entity_poly.pdbx_seq_one_letter_code
_entity_poly.pdbx_strand_id
1 'polypeptide(L)' 'MDVGALRREYSQKGLTREDLSPDPFEQFEKWFQQACDAELLEPNAMVLSTVSAEGA' A
#
# COMPACT_ATOMS: atom_id res chain seq x y z
N MET A 1 -15.71 26.46 0.14
CA MET A 1 -14.90 25.46 -0.58
C MET A 1 -15.55 24.11 -0.31
N ASP A 2 -16.13 23.48 -1.32
CA ASP A 2 -16.79 22.19 -1.15
C ASP A 2 -15.72 21.09 -1.09
N VAL A 3 -15.45 20.60 0.13
CA VAL A 3 -14.44 19.57 0.40
C VAL A 3 -14.82 18.24 -0.27
N GLY A 4 -16.11 18.00 -0.53
CA GLY A 4 -16.60 16.79 -1.20
C GLY A 4 -16.10 16.66 -2.64
N ALA A 5 -15.91 17.78 -3.35
CA ALA A 5 -15.42 17.79 -4.72
C ALA A 5 -13.93 17.41 -4.86
N LEU A 6 -13.16 17.39 -3.76
CA LEU A 6 -11.77 16.91 -3.73
C LEU A 6 -11.68 15.39 -3.58
N ARG A 7 -12.79 14.72 -3.28
CA ARG A 7 -12.82 13.28 -3.01
C ARG A 7 -12.76 12.54 -4.34
N ARG A 8 -11.58 12.01 -4.68
CA ARG A 8 -11.46 10.99 -5.72
C ARG A 8 -12.07 9.69 -5.21
N GLU A 9 -13.07 9.18 -5.93
CA GLU A 9 -13.45 7.78 -5.81
C GLU A 9 -12.33 6.93 -6.42
N TYR A 10 -11.61 6.21 -5.57
CA TYR A 10 -10.68 5.18 -5.99
C TYR A 10 -11.50 3.91 -6.29
N SER A 11 -12.27 3.93 -7.37
CA SER A 11 -13.17 2.85 -7.83
C SER A 11 -12.43 1.65 -8.42
N GLN A 12 -11.23 1.35 -7.92
CA GLN A 12 -10.53 0.12 -8.25
C GLN A 12 -11.17 -1.08 -7.55
N LYS A 13 -10.85 -2.28 -8.05
CA LYS A 13 -11.33 -3.56 -7.52
C LYS A 13 -11.11 -3.59 -5.99
N GLY A 14 -12.16 -3.93 -5.24
CA GLY A 14 -12.05 -4.09 -3.78
C GLY A 14 -11.09 -5.22 -3.41
N LEU A 15 -10.66 -5.23 -2.15
CA LEU A 15 -9.79 -6.26 -1.58
C LEU A 15 -10.55 -6.93 -0.43
N THR A 16 -10.87 -8.22 -0.57
CA THR A 16 -11.48 -9.01 0.50
C THR A 16 -10.46 -9.96 1.13
N ARG A 17 -10.81 -10.59 2.25
CA ARG A 17 -9.88 -11.50 2.94
C ARG A 17 -9.59 -12.75 2.11
N GLU A 18 -10.53 -13.16 1.29
CA GLU A 18 -10.44 -14.30 0.39
C GLU A 18 -9.46 -14.04 -0.78
N ASP A 19 -9.14 -12.78 -1.07
CA ASP A 19 -8.18 -12.40 -2.12
C ASP A 19 -6.71 -12.47 -1.66
N LEU A 20 -6.48 -12.65 -0.35
CA LEU A 20 -5.16 -12.58 0.29
C LEU A 20 -4.53 -13.95 0.46
N SER A 21 -3.21 -14.04 0.24
CA SER A 21 -2.45 -15.21 0.69
C SER A 21 -2.50 -15.30 2.23
N PRO A 22 -2.63 -16.51 2.80
CA PRO A 22 -2.46 -16.72 4.24
C PRO A 22 -1.04 -16.43 4.72
N ASP A 23 -0.03 -16.50 3.85
CA ASP A 23 1.34 -16.10 4.17
C ASP A 23 1.55 -14.60 3.84
N PRO A 24 1.88 -13.76 4.84
CA PRO A 24 2.09 -12.34 4.62
C PRO A 24 3.30 -12.04 3.72
N PHE A 25 4.33 -12.88 3.68
CA PHE A 25 5.49 -12.68 2.82
C PHE A 25 5.16 -12.94 1.37
N GLU A 26 4.43 -14.01 1.07
CA GLU A 26 3.92 -14.27 -0.28
C GLU A 26 2.98 -13.15 -0.75
N GLN A 27 2.14 -12.64 0.15
CA GLN A 27 1.23 -11.53 -0.18
C GLN A 27 2.00 -10.23 -0.49
N PHE A 28 3.06 -9.93 0.27
CA PHE A 28 3.95 -8.81 0.00
C PHE A 28 4.65 -8.98 -1.34
N GLU A 29 5.24 -10.15 -1.62
CA GLU A 29 5.95 -10.42 -2.88
C GLU A 29 5.03 -10.24 -4.09
N LYS A 30 3.78 -10.73 -4.01
CA LYS A 30 2.75 -10.52 -5.04
C LYS A 30 2.52 -9.04 -5.33
N TRP A 31 2.34 -8.21 -4.30
CA TRP A 31 2.13 -6.77 -4.49
C TRP A 31 3.37 -6.03 -4.95
N PHE A 32 4.54 -6.43 -4.44
CA PHE A 32 5.81 -5.86 -4.86
C PHE A 32 6.08 -6.14 -6.35
N GLN A 33 5.85 -7.37 -6.81
CA GLN A 33 5.97 -7.72 -8.22
C GLN A 33 4.99 -6.93 -9.08
N GLN A 34 3.74 -6.76 -8.64
CA GLN A 34 2.77 -5.92 -9.36
C GLN A 34 3.23 -4.45 -9.47
N ALA A 35 3.87 -3.91 -8.43
CA ALA A 35 4.44 -2.56 -8.47
C ALA A 35 5.63 -2.44 -9.44
N CYS A 36 6.49 -3.46 -9.48
CA CYS A 36 7.58 -3.57 -10.45
C CYS A 36 7.05 -3.67 -11.90
N ASP A 37 6.07 -4.54 -12.14
CA ASP A 37 5.47 -4.77 -13.46
C ASP A 37 4.70 -3.53 -13.96
N ALA A 38 4.16 -2.72 -13.04
CA ALA A 38 3.53 -1.45 -13.34
C ALA A 38 4.53 -0.29 -13.54
N GLU A 39 5.83 -0.58 -13.46
CA GLU A 39 6.93 0.38 -13.62
C GLU A 39 6.77 1.62 -12.71
N LEU A 40 6.27 1.40 -11.48
CA LEU A 40 6.16 2.47 -10.50
C LEU A 40 7.56 2.99 -10.14
N LEU A 41 7.66 4.28 -9.84
CA LEU A 41 8.91 4.88 -9.41
C LEU A 41 9.31 4.33 -8.03
N GLU A 42 10.54 3.84 -7.93
CA GLU A 42 11.14 3.34 -6.69
C GLU A 42 10.21 2.42 -5.88
N PRO A 43 9.76 1.27 -6.43
CA PRO A 43 8.78 0.39 -5.77
C PRO A 43 9.32 -0.21 -4.46
N ASN A 44 10.63 -0.15 -4.26
CA ASN A 44 11.34 -0.58 -3.07
C ASN A 44 11.58 0.54 -2.03
N ALA A 45 11.20 1.80 -2.32
CA ALA A 45 11.31 2.88 -1.36
C ALA A 45 10.32 2.69 -0.20
N MET A 46 10.83 2.74 1.03
CA MET A 46 10.04 2.52 2.24
C MET A 46 10.21 3.70 3.20
N VAL A 47 9.13 4.10 3.87
CA VAL A 47 9.20 5.05 4.99
C VAL A 47 9.40 4.26 6.28
N LEU A 48 10.60 4.36 6.86
CA LEU A 48 10.92 3.75 8.14
C LEU A 48 10.79 4.81 9.24
N SER A 49 9.88 4.56 10.19
CA SER A 49 9.75 5.38 11.39
C SER A 49 10.39 4.66 12.57
N THR A 50 11.20 5.39 13.33
CA THR A 50 11.75 4.96 14.62
C THR A 50 11.21 5.86 15.71
N VAL A 51 11.31 5.42 16.96
CA VAL A 51 10.86 6.18 18.11
C VAL A 51 11.96 6.21 19.16
N SER A 52 12.14 7.35 19.85
CA SER A 52 13.05 7.43 20.99
C SER A 52 12.52 6.63 22.18
N ALA A 53 13.34 6.42 23.21
CA ALA A 53 12.92 5.73 24.43
C ALA A 53 11.75 6.46 25.13
N GLU A 54 11.64 7.77 24.92
CA GLU A 54 10.59 8.64 25.46
C GLU A 54 9.30 8.62 24.61
N GLY A 55 9.28 7.90 23.49
CA GLY A 55 8.10 7.79 22.63
C GLY A 55 7.97 8.90 21.57
N ALA A 56 9.04 9.69 21.35
CA ALA A 56 9.08 10.78 20.36
C ALA A 56 9.62 10.34 18.99
#